data_AF-A0A8B7JTU5-F1
#
_entry.id   AF-A0A8B7JTU5-F1
#
_cell.length_a   1.000
_cell.length_b   1.000
_cell.length_c   1.000
_cell.angle_alpha   90.00
_cell.angle_beta   90.00
_cell.angle_gamma   90.00
#
_symmetry.space_group_name_H-M   'P 1'
#
loop_
_entity.id
_entity.type
_entity.pdbx_description
1 polymer ?
#
loop_
_entity_poly.entity_id
_entity_poly.type
_entity_poly.pdbx_seq_one_letter_code
_entity_poly.pdbx_strand_id
1 'polypeptide(L)'
;MKVLSSCNTSKTLNAGNMESLIECQSEAEVKKCPLLVPSDIEEGLCHLMDGTKKRKKVISWPFALRRTSTNGDCPEQLDSGLKIPLFGQPLAIICEEDERLPQPVQDLLAILYREGPSTEGIFRKAANEKARKELKEDLNKGGNVDLESKSVHLLAVVLKDFLRNIPSKLLSADLYERWMLALEKPSKQEKIEGLKEVADKLPRPNLLLLKHLLAVLHHISQNAETNRMDSSNLAICVGPNLLSSDTDNTLPLEVQKEMNDKVC
;
A
#
# COMPACT_ATOMS: atom_id res chain seq x y z
N MET A 1 -15.06 -49.79 19.70
CA MET A 1 -14.78 -48.92 18.55
C MET A 1 -16.02 -48.10 18.21
N LYS A 2 -16.08 -46.84 18.69
CA LYS A 2 -16.76 -45.66 18.10
C LYS A 2 -16.64 -44.53 19.12
N VAL A 3 -15.96 -43.47 18.69
CA VAL A 3 -15.48 -42.34 19.48
C VAL A 3 -16.57 -41.27 19.56
N LEU A 4 -16.60 -40.57 20.69
CA LEU A 4 -17.57 -39.55 21.10
C LEU A 4 -17.60 -38.36 20.13
N SER A 5 -18.81 -37.94 19.79
CA SER A 5 -19.14 -36.68 19.13
C SER A 5 -18.88 -35.52 20.10
N SER A 6 -18.00 -34.59 19.73
CA SER A 6 -17.75 -33.36 20.49
C SER A 6 -18.29 -32.17 19.69
N CYS A 7 -19.26 -31.47 20.28
CA CYS A 7 -19.79 -30.21 19.81
C CYS A 7 -18.91 -29.06 20.33
N ASN A 8 -18.29 -28.30 19.42
CA ASN A 8 -17.52 -27.11 19.79
C ASN A 8 -18.43 -25.88 19.79
N THR A 9 -18.55 -25.25 20.96
CA THR A 9 -19.21 -23.96 21.17
C THR A 9 -18.30 -22.82 20.72
N SER A 10 -18.88 -21.91 19.93
CA SER A 10 -18.23 -20.67 19.48
C SER A 10 -17.95 -19.74 20.66
N LYS A 11 -16.70 -19.32 20.84
CA LYS A 11 -16.32 -18.25 21.76
C LYS A 11 -16.07 -16.96 20.99
N THR A 12 -16.93 -15.97 21.26
CA THR A 12 -16.81 -14.56 20.90
C THR A 12 -15.52 -13.97 21.49
N LEU A 13 -14.68 -13.35 20.67
CA LEU A 13 -13.49 -12.64 21.14
C LEU A 13 -13.71 -11.13 21.08
N ASN A 14 -13.61 -10.53 22.26
CA ASN A 14 -13.74 -9.12 22.58
C ASN A 14 -12.48 -8.34 22.16
N ALA A 15 -12.66 -7.13 21.64
CA ALA A 15 -11.59 -6.24 21.23
C ALA A 15 -11.13 -5.39 22.42
N GLY A 16 -9.84 -5.45 22.75
CA GLY A 16 -9.24 -4.54 23.72
C GLY A 16 -7.84 -4.97 24.12
N ASN A 17 -6.93 -3.99 24.09
CA ASN A 17 -5.54 -4.00 24.58
C ASN A 17 -4.48 -4.51 23.60
N MET A 18 -3.69 -3.57 23.07
CA MET A 18 -2.26 -3.44 23.44
C MET A 18 -1.66 -2.20 22.77
N GLU A 19 -1.78 -1.02 23.39
CA GLU A 19 -0.91 0.13 23.11
C GLU A 19 0.12 0.25 24.22
N SER A 20 1.31 -0.30 23.98
CA SER A 20 2.54 0.24 24.56
C SER A 20 3.72 -0.30 23.78
N LEU A 21 4.47 0.58 23.13
CA LEU A 21 5.93 0.61 23.18
C LEU A 21 6.50 1.63 22.19
N ILE A 22 7.43 2.43 22.73
CA ILE A 22 8.48 3.21 22.08
C ILE A 22 8.11 4.67 21.74
N GLU A 23 8.42 5.53 22.70
CA GLU A 23 8.73 6.95 22.49
C GLU A 23 10.27 7.09 22.52
N CYS A 24 10.87 7.41 21.37
CA CYS A 24 12.24 7.95 21.30
C CYS A 24 12.13 9.48 21.25
N GLN A 25 12.68 10.12 22.27
CA GLN A 25 12.70 11.56 22.44
C GLN A 25 13.70 12.22 21.49
N SER A 26 13.28 13.28 20.81
CA SER A 26 14.19 14.35 20.39
C SER A 26 13.41 15.64 20.21
N GLU A 27 13.53 16.57 21.15
CA GLU A 27 13.50 18.00 20.83
C GLU A 27 14.60 18.70 21.65
N ALA A 28 15.44 19.42 20.91
CA ALA A 28 16.37 20.39 21.44
C ALA A 28 15.71 21.76 21.36
N GLU A 29 15.80 22.56 22.43
CA GLU A 29 15.83 24.00 22.29
C GLU A 29 16.75 24.63 23.35
N VAL A 30 17.37 25.72 22.93
CA VAL A 30 18.63 26.28 23.43
C VAL A 30 18.39 27.64 24.11
N LYS A 31 19.23 27.92 25.12
CA LYS A 31 19.47 29.17 25.89
C LYS A 31 18.44 29.44 26.99
N LYS A 32 18.85 29.54 28.27
CA LYS A 32 19.81 30.53 28.80
C LYS A 32 20.16 30.17 30.27
N CYS A 33 21.44 30.17 30.65
CA CYS A 33 21.90 30.14 32.06
C CYS A 33 22.04 31.59 32.59
N PRO A 34 21.95 31.83 33.92
CA PRO A 34 23.12 31.65 34.80
C PRO A 34 22.85 31.10 36.24
N LEU A 35 23.80 30.27 36.70
CA LEU A 35 24.40 30.06 38.04
C LEU A 35 23.63 30.41 39.34
N LEU A 36 23.47 29.42 40.24
CA LEU A 36 24.03 29.31 41.62
C LEU A 36 23.36 28.15 42.40
N VAL A 37 24.10 27.51 43.31
CA VAL A 37 23.77 26.38 44.23
C VAL A 37 24.30 26.79 45.63
N PRO A 38 23.96 26.22 46.81
CA PRO A 38 23.00 25.15 47.22
C PRO A 38 22.05 25.53 48.41
N SER A 39 21.10 24.62 48.75
CA SER A 39 20.94 23.98 50.10
C SER A 39 19.49 23.60 50.48
N ASP A 40 19.31 22.30 50.74
CA ASP A 40 18.57 21.55 51.79
C ASP A 40 17.13 21.88 52.28
N ILE A 41 16.41 20.78 52.55
CA ILE A 41 15.36 20.47 53.58
C ILE A 41 13.96 20.03 53.07
N GLU A 42 13.72 18.72 53.30
CA GLU A 42 12.55 17.92 53.74
C GLU A 42 11.09 18.00 53.21
N GLU A 43 10.57 16.76 53.08
CA GLU A 43 9.22 16.18 53.35
C GLU A 43 7.94 16.66 52.66
N GLY A 44 7.17 15.69 52.16
CA GLY A 44 5.77 15.87 51.76
C GLY A 44 5.18 14.73 50.92
N LEU A 45 4.68 13.69 51.60
CA LEU A 45 3.88 12.59 51.06
C LEU A 45 2.52 13.08 50.49
N CYS A 46 2.03 12.55 49.36
CA CYS A 46 0.65 12.05 49.17
C CYS A 46 0.36 11.54 47.73
N HIS A 47 -0.30 10.38 47.66
CA HIS A 47 -0.86 9.71 46.48
C HIS A 47 -2.16 10.37 45.96
N LEU A 48 -2.40 10.28 44.64
CA LEU A 48 -3.58 9.70 43.93
C LEU A 48 -4.05 10.50 42.68
N MET A 49 -3.87 9.84 41.53
CA MET A 49 -4.75 9.68 40.35
C MET A 49 -5.60 10.83 39.77
N ASP A 50 -5.23 11.16 38.52
CA ASP A 50 -6.02 11.00 37.29
C ASP A 50 -6.70 12.22 36.63
N GLY A 51 -6.39 12.37 35.33
CA GLY A 51 -7.40 12.69 34.33
C GLY A 51 -7.57 14.13 33.85
N THR A 52 -6.70 14.65 32.97
CA THR A 52 -7.09 15.73 32.02
C THR A 52 -6.53 15.54 30.61
N LYS A 53 -7.35 14.88 29.78
CA LYS A 53 -7.59 14.97 28.33
C LYS A 53 -6.64 15.87 27.49
N LYS A 54 -5.75 15.25 26.71
CA LYS A 54 -5.16 15.85 25.50
C LYS A 54 -6.11 15.68 24.31
N ARG A 55 -6.50 16.78 23.67
CA ARG A 55 -7.03 16.78 22.30
C ARG A 55 -5.87 16.48 21.34
N LYS A 56 -5.90 15.34 20.66
CA LYS A 56 -5.03 15.06 19.50
C LYS A 56 -5.90 14.91 18.25
N LYS A 57 -5.54 15.64 17.20
CA LYS A 57 -6.18 15.59 15.89
C LYS A 57 -5.81 14.26 15.22
N VAL A 58 -6.81 13.45 14.94
CA VAL A 58 -6.71 12.16 14.23
C VAL A 58 -6.81 12.44 12.73
N ILE A 59 -5.87 11.89 11.96
CA ILE A 59 -6.03 11.75 10.50
C ILE A 59 -7.08 10.66 10.31
N SER A 60 -8.28 11.07 9.90
CA SER A 60 -9.41 10.18 9.65
C SER A 60 -9.18 9.39 8.36
N TRP A 61 -9.12 8.07 8.48
CA TRP A 61 -9.13 7.16 7.33
C TRP A 61 -10.59 6.88 6.93
N PRO A 62 -10.98 7.05 5.66
CA PRO A 62 -12.37 6.83 5.21
C PRO A 62 -12.78 5.37 4.96
N PHE A 63 -12.03 4.33 5.37
CA PHE A 63 -12.41 2.93 5.07
C PHE A 63 -13.54 2.37 5.93
N ALA A 64 -14.33 3.21 6.59
CA ALA A 64 -15.51 2.76 7.33
C ALA A 64 -16.52 2.16 6.34
N LEU A 65 -16.48 0.83 6.22
CA LEU A 65 -17.32 0.02 5.36
C LEU A 65 -18.80 0.24 5.72
N ARG A 66 -19.47 1.19 5.05
CA ARG A 66 -20.92 1.37 5.20
C ARG A 66 -21.63 0.32 4.36
N ARG A 67 -21.84 -0.84 4.98
CA ARG A 67 -22.69 -1.91 4.44
C ARG A 67 -24.13 -1.38 4.36
N THR A 68 -24.60 -1.02 3.17
CA THR A 68 -26.03 -0.75 2.94
C THR A 68 -26.63 -1.96 2.24
N SER A 69 -27.33 -2.79 3.01
CA SER A 69 -28.34 -3.70 2.44
C SER A 69 -29.60 -2.89 2.22
N THR A 70 -29.93 -2.64 0.96
CA THR A 70 -31.29 -2.29 0.55
C THR A 70 -31.63 -3.11 -0.68
N ASN A 71 -32.51 -4.09 -0.48
CA ASN A 71 -33.25 -4.74 -1.56
C ASN A 71 -34.08 -3.67 -2.27
N GLY A 72 -33.94 -3.57 -3.58
CA GLY A 72 -34.73 -2.70 -4.43
C GLY A 72 -34.58 -3.13 -5.88
N ASP A 73 -35.53 -3.94 -6.35
CA ASP A 73 -35.71 -4.24 -7.77
C ASP A 73 -36.01 -2.95 -8.54
N CYS A 74 -35.29 -2.69 -9.63
CA CYS A 74 -35.71 -1.85 -10.76
C CYS A 74 -34.76 -2.02 -11.97
N PRO A 75 -35.23 -1.70 -13.19
CA PRO A 75 -35.19 -2.60 -14.34
C PRO A 75 -33.90 -2.50 -15.18
N GLU A 76 -33.64 -3.60 -15.91
CA GLU A 76 -32.64 -3.71 -16.97
C GLU A 76 -32.63 -2.47 -17.89
N GLN A 77 -31.60 -1.64 -17.76
CA GLN A 77 -31.20 -0.72 -18.81
C GLN A 77 -30.09 -1.37 -19.65
N LEU A 78 -30.48 -1.74 -20.87
CA LEU A 78 -29.57 -1.90 -22.00
C LEU A 78 -28.87 -0.57 -22.27
N ASP A 79 -27.73 -0.37 -21.62
CA ASP A 79 -26.71 0.57 -22.09
C ASP A 79 -25.48 -0.25 -22.48
N SER A 80 -25.39 -0.65 -23.75
CA SER A 80 -24.15 -1.23 -24.29
C SER A 80 -23.14 -0.11 -24.57
N GLY A 81 -22.92 0.75 -23.58
CA GLY A 81 -21.73 1.58 -23.51
C GLY A 81 -20.54 0.64 -23.38
N LEU A 82 -19.58 0.75 -24.30
CA LEU A 82 -18.34 -0.01 -24.25
C LEU A 82 -17.66 0.31 -22.90
N LYS A 83 -17.76 -0.62 -21.95
CA LYS A 83 -17.10 -0.49 -20.65
C LYS A 83 -15.59 -0.39 -20.90
N ILE A 84 -15.00 0.73 -20.46
CA ILE A 84 -13.57 0.97 -20.57
C ILE A 84 -12.85 -0.12 -19.76
N PRO A 85 -11.89 -0.84 -20.35
CA PRO A 85 -11.14 -1.85 -19.61
C PRO A 85 -10.31 -1.20 -18.50
N LEU A 86 -10.18 -1.87 -17.36
CA LEU A 86 -9.44 -1.36 -16.21
C LEU A 86 -7.93 -1.25 -16.47
N PHE A 87 -7.35 -2.22 -17.19
CA PHE A 87 -5.90 -2.31 -17.43
C PHE A 87 -5.53 -1.61 -18.74
N GLY A 88 -4.30 -1.08 -18.80
CA GLY A 88 -3.77 -0.45 -20.02
C GLY A 88 -4.26 0.97 -20.26
N GLN A 89 -5.02 1.53 -19.32
CA GLN A 89 -5.59 2.87 -19.43
C GLN A 89 -4.81 3.89 -18.59
N PRO A 90 -4.70 5.16 -19.04
CA PRO A 90 -4.27 6.27 -18.20
C PRO A 90 -5.14 6.35 -16.95
N LEU A 91 -4.53 6.55 -15.78
CA LEU A 91 -5.26 6.68 -14.51
C LEU A 91 -6.31 7.81 -14.55
N ALA A 92 -6.05 8.88 -15.31
CA ALA A 92 -6.98 9.99 -15.49
C ALA A 92 -8.30 9.60 -16.19
N ILE A 93 -8.34 8.48 -16.92
CA ILE A 93 -9.55 7.99 -17.61
C ILE A 93 -10.37 7.07 -16.71
N ILE A 94 -9.70 6.28 -15.87
CA ILE A 94 -10.36 5.24 -15.06
C ILE A 94 -10.66 5.67 -13.62
N CYS A 95 -9.99 6.72 -13.12
CA CYS A 95 -10.34 7.31 -11.84
C CYS A 95 -11.61 8.16 -11.97
N GLU A 96 -12.47 8.10 -10.96
CA GLU A 96 -13.71 8.87 -10.92
C GLU A 96 -13.43 10.38 -10.80
N GLU A 97 -14.43 11.22 -11.12
CA GLU A 97 -14.33 12.69 -11.04
C GLU A 97 -13.93 13.21 -9.64
N ASP A 98 -14.28 12.47 -8.59
CA ASP A 98 -13.88 12.73 -7.20
C ASP A 98 -12.45 12.29 -6.88
N GLU A 99 -11.66 11.98 -7.90
CA GLU A 99 -10.31 11.43 -7.82
C GLU A 99 -10.24 10.13 -7.02
N ARG A 100 -11.28 9.31 -7.10
CA ARG A 100 -11.24 7.98 -6.47
C ARG A 100 -10.61 6.98 -7.43
N LEU A 101 -9.79 6.08 -6.88
CA LEU A 101 -9.28 4.94 -7.62
C LEU A 101 -10.45 4.02 -8.01
N PRO A 102 -10.37 3.29 -9.14
CA PRO A 102 -11.38 2.29 -9.48
C PRO A 102 -11.62 1.33 -8.31
N GLN A 103 -12.88 0.99 -8.02
CA GLN A 103 -13.24 0.12 -6.89
C GLN A 103 -12.42 -1.19 -6.85
N PRO A 104 -12.20 -1.92 -7.97
CA PRO A 104 -11.40 -3.15 -7.90
C PRO A 104 -9.94 -2.93 -7.49
N VAL A 105 -9.37 -1.75 -7.79
CA VAL A 105 -8.02 -1.38 -7.36
C VAL A 105 -8.00 -1.07 -5.87
N GLN A 106 -9.04 -0.38 -5.37
CA GLN A 106 -9.20 -0.15 -3.93
C GLN A 106 -9.32 -1.47 -3.15
N ASP A 107 -10.13 -2.40 -3.66
CA ASP A 107 -10.34 -3.71 -3.04
C ASP A 107 -9.04 -4.55 -3.03
N LEU A 108 -8.31 -4.58 -4.14
CA LEU A 108 -6.98 -5.21 -4.22
C LEU A 108 -6.03 -4.65 -3.16
N LEU A 109 -5.94 -3.33 -3.04
CA LEU A 109 -5.08 -2.66 -2.06
C LEU A 109 -5.53 -2.96 -0.62
N ALA A 110 -6.83 -2.98 -0.35
CA ALA A 110 -7.39 -3.26 0.96
C ALA A 110 -7.11 -4.70 1.42
N ILE A 111 -7.31 -5.69 0.54
CA ILE A 111 -7.02 -7.09 0.85
C ILE A 111 -5.52 -7.27 1.09
N LEU A 112 -4.67 -6.67 0.24
CA LEU A 112 -3.21 -6.75 0.40
C LEU A 112 -2.71 -6.04 1.65
N TYR A 113 -3.34 -4.94 2.06
CA TYR A 113 -3.06 -4.29 3.35
C TYR A 113 -3.37 -5.24 4.51
N ARG A 114 -4.52 -5.91 4.47
CA ARG A 114 -5.01 -6.78 5.55
C ARG A 114 -4.24 -8.10 5.66
N GLU A 115 -3.94 -8.75 4.52
CA GLU A 115 -3.43 -10.12 4.49
C GLU A 115 -1.96 -10.22 4.05
N GLY A 116 -1.44 -9.20 3.38
CA GLY A 116 -0.04 -9.13 2.97
C GLY A 116 0.95 -9.32 4.12
N PRO A 117 0.77 -8.67 5.29
CA PRO A 117 1.69 -8.78 6.43
C PRO A 117 1.93 -10.22 6.92
N SER A 118 0.94 -11.11 6.80
CA SER A 118 1.03 -12.52 7.20
C SER A 118 1.36 -13.48 6.05
N THR A 119 1.46 -12.99 4.81
CA THR A 119 1.63 -13.83 3.62
C THR A 119 3.11 -13.97 3.25
N GLU A 120 3.69 -15.15 3.48
CA GLU A 120 5.10 -15.41 3.22
C GLU A 120 5.47 -15.28 1.73
N GLY A 121 6.40 -14.38 1.41
CA GLY A 121 6.89 -14.11 0.06
C GLY A 121 5.90 -13.34 -0.81
N ILE A 122 5.01 -12.55 -0.21
CA ILE A 122 4.10 -11.66 -0.94
C ILE A 122 4.87 -10.77 -1.93
N PHE A 123 4.30 -10.52 -3.12
CA PHE A 123 4.95 -9.90 -4.30
C PHE A 123 6.15 -10.64 -4.92
N ARG A 124 6.84 -11.53 -4.19
CA ARG A 124 7.96 -12.33 -4.72
C ARG A 124 7.50 -13.63 -5.37
N LYS A 125 6.65 -14.41 -4.68
CA LYS A 125 6.16 -15.70 -5.18
C LYS A 125 5.27 -15.51 -6.41
N ALA A 126 5.44 -16.41 -7.38
CA ALA A 126 4.60 -16.46 -8.57
C ALA A 126 3.19 -16.95 -8.22
N ALA A 127 2.22 -16.57 -9.06
CA ALA A 127 0.87 -17.11 -9.03
C ALA A 127 0.58 -17.91 -10.31
N ASN A 128 -0.49 -18.68 -10.31
CA ASN A 128 -0.91 -19.41 -11.50
C ASN A 128 -1.19 -18.44 -12.66
N GLU A 129 -0.48 -18.63 -13.78
CA GLU A 129 -0.53 -17.79 -14.97
C GLU A 129 -1.94 -17.70 -15.57
N LYS A 130 -2.63 -18.83 -15.68
CA LYS A 130 -3.99 -18.91 -16.20
C LYS A 130 -4.95 -18.14 -15.29
N ALA A 131 -4.88 -18.38 -13.98
CA ALA A 131 -5.72 -17.67 -13.01
C ALA A 131 -5.49 -16.16 -13.02
N ARG A 132 -4.24 -15.70 -13.26
CA ARG A 132 -3.94 -14.27 -13.42
C ARG A 132 -4.62 -13.69 -14.66
N LYS A 133 -4.53 -14.37 -15.80
CA LYS A 133 -5.16 -13.92 -17.05
C LYS A 133 -6.67 -13.85 -16.91
N GLU A 134 -7.28 -14.90 -16.37
CA GLU A 134 -8.73 -14.96 -16.11
C GLU A 134 -9.18 -13.82 -15.20
N LEU A 135 -8.49 -13.61 -14.06
CA LEU A 135 -8.84 -12.53 -13.14
C LEU A 135 -8.68 -11.14 -13.78
N LYS A 136 -7.61 -10.92 -14.55
CA LYS A 136 -7.42 -9.66 -15.29
C LYS A 136 -8.54 -9.43 -16.30
N GLU A 137 -8.92 -10.45 -17.06
CA GLU A 137 -10.00 -10.38 -18.04
C GLU A 137 -11.34 -10.07 -17.38
N ASP A 138 -11.64 -10.70 -16.25
CA ASP A 138 -12.89 -10.47 -15.52
C ASP A 138 -12.95 -9.06 -14.92
N LEU A 139 -11.82 -8.55 -14.42
CA LEU A 139 -11.70 -7.17 -13.98
C LEU A 139 -11.87 -6.17 -15.15
N ASN A 140 -11.32 -6.47 -16.32
CA ASN A 140 -11.48 -5.63 -17.52
C ASN A 140 -12.91 -5.58 -18.03
N LYS A 141 -13.69 -6.65 -17.88
CA LYS A 141 -15.12 -6.68 -18.24
C LYS A 141 -15.98 -5.79 -17.32
N GLY A 142 -15.44 -5.34 -16.19
CA GLY A 142 -16.17 -4.57 -15.19
C GLY A 142 -17.30 -5.37 -14.53
N GLY A 143 -17.11 -6.69 -14.39
CA GLY A 143 -17.99 -7.56 -13.64
C GLY A 143 -17.70 -7.51 -12.13
N ASN A 144 -18.66 -7.93 -11.31
CA ASN A 144 -18.41 -8.11 -9.88
C ASN A 144 -17.55 -9.36 -9.68
N VAL A 145 -16.29 -9.17 -9.30
CA VAL A 145 -15.36 -10.26 -9.04
C VAL A 145 -15.16 -10.40 -7.55
N ASP A 146 -15.44 -11.59 -7.02
CA ASP A 146 -15.12 -11.92 -5.63
C ASP A 146 -13.59 -12.06 -5.47
N LEU A 147 -12.94 -10.97 -5.05
CA LEU A 147 -11.50 -10.93 -4.78
C LEU A 147 -11.14 -11.60 -3.45
N GLU A 148 -12.06 -11.63 -2.49
CA GLU A 148 -11.85 -12.19 -1.14
C GLU A 148 -11.63 -13.71 -1.17
N SER A 149 -12.20 -14.42 -2.15
CA SER A 149 -11.94 -15.87 -2.34
C SER A 149 -10.67 -16.20 -3.11
N LYS A 150 -9.93 -15.20 -3.62
CA LYS A 150 -8.70 -15.42 -4.41
C LYS A 150 -7.48 -15.49 -3.50
N SER A 151 -6.44 -16.20 -3.95
CA SER A 151 -5.20 -16.25 -3.19
C SER A 151 -4.50 -14.88 -3.16
N VAL A 152 -3.93 -14.52 -2.01
CA VAL A 152 -3.24 -13.23 -1.83
C VAL A 152 -2.06 -13.07 -2.80
N HIS A 153 -1.37 -14.16 -3.14
CA HIS A 153 -0.32 -14.16 -4.17
C HIS A 153 -0.85 -13.81 -5.56
N LEU A 154 -2.02 -14.33 -5.93
CA LEU A 154 -2.67 -13.99 -7.20
C LEU A 154 -3.03 -12.50 -7.23
N LEU A 155 -3.63 -11.97 -6.17
CA LEU A 155 -3.99 -10.56 -6.06
C LEU A 155 -2.76 -9.64 -6.16
N ALA A 156 -1.65 -9.98 -5.48
CA ALA A 156 -0.40 -9.24 -5.58
C ALA A 156 0.18 -9.23 -6.99
N VAL A 157 0.13 -10.38 -7.68
CA VAL A 157 0.61 -10.47 -9.07
C VAL A 157 -0.29 -9.66 -10.01
N VAL A 158 -1.60 -9.65 -9.81
CA VAL A 158 -2.56 -8.86 -10.59
C VAL A 158 -2.35 -7.36 -10.34
N LEU A 159 -2.12 -6.93 -9.09
CA LEU A 159 -1.77 -5.54 -8.79
C LEU A 159 -0.46 -5.12 -9.48
N LYS A 160 0.57 -5.99 -9.48
CA LYS A 160 1.81 -5.71 -10.25
C LYS A 160 1.54 -5.58 -11.75
N ASP A 161 0.67 -6.43 -12.29
CA ASP A 161 0.29 -6.34 -13.70
C ASP A 161 -0.47 -5.03 -13.98
N PHE A 162 -1.38 -4.61 -13.09
CA PHE A 162 -2.06 -3.32 -13.20
C PHE A 162 -1.05 -2.17 -13.26
N LEU A 163 -0.14 -2.10 -12.28
CA LEU A 163 0.90 -1.07 -12.20
C LEU A 163 1.77 -1.02 -13.48
N ARG A 164 2.19 -2.18 -13.97
CA ARG A 164 3.03 -2.30 -15.17
C ARG A 164 2.35 -1.78 -16.43
N ASN A 165 1.03 -1.97 -16.54
CA ASN A 165 0.24 -1.58 -17.70
C ASN A 165 -0.27 -0.12 -17.64
N ILE A 166 0.06 0.66 -16.60
CA ILE A 166 -0.26 2.09 -16.59
C ILE A 166 0.59 2.78 -17.68
N PRO A 167 -0.04 3.47 -18.65
CA PRO A 167 0.68 4.24 -19.66
C PRO A 167 1.60 5.27 -19.01
N SER A 168 2.81 5.42 -19.56
CA SER A 168 3.87 6.26 -18.99
C SER A 168 4.30 5.93 -17.54
N LYS A 169 3.87 4.77 -17.00
CA LYS A 169 4.16 4.27 -15.64
C LYS A 169 3.58 5.10 -14.50
N LEU A 170 3.48 4.49 -13.32
CA LEU A 170 2.95 5.16 -12.13
C LEU A 170 3.78 6.39 -11.74
N LEU A 171 5.11 6.27 -11.78
CA LEU A 171 6.03 7.35 -11.39
C LEU A 171 6.32 8.34 -12.53
N SER A 172 5.63 8.23 -13.67
CA SER A 172 5.85 9.03 -14.89
C SER A 172 7.28 8.90 -15.45
N ALA A 173 7.40 8.26 -16.61
CA ALA A 173 8.67 8.16 -17.34
C ALA A 173 9.28 9.54 -17.64
N ASP A 174 8.45 10.56 -17.91
CA ASP A 174 8.89 11.94 -18.15
C ASP A 174 9.63 12.57 -16.94
N LEU A 175 9.43 12.01 -15.74
CA LEU A 175 10.10 12.45 -14.51
C LEU A 175 11.33 11.59 -14.16
N TYR A 176 11.71 10.61 -14.98
CA TYR A 176 12.78 9.64 -14.69
C TYR A 176 14.07 10.32 -14.24
N GLU A 177 14.61 11.25 -15.04
CA GLU A 177 15.85 11.96 -14.72
C GLU A 177 15.75 12.74 -13.40
N ARG A 178 14.57 13.30 -13.09
CA ARG A 178 14.35 14.02 -11.83
C ARG A 178 14.35 13.06 -10.64
N TRP A 179 13.80 11.86 -10.79
CA TRP A 179 13.90 10.81 -9.78
C TRP A 179 15.35 10.42 -9.52
N MET A 180 16.14 10.22 -10.58
CA MET A 180 17.56 9.85 -10.45
C MET A 180 18.37 10.95 -9.75
N LEU A 181 18.20 12.21 -10.17
CA LEU A 181 18.85 13.37 -9.52
C LEU A 181 18.47 13.53 -8.04
N ALA A 182 17.23 13.19 -7.66
CA ALA A 182 16.82 13.19 -6.26
C ALA A 182 17.51 12.08 -5.45
N LEU A 183 17.78 10.91 -6.05
CA LEU A 183 18.48 9.80 -5.41
C LEU A 183 19.98 10.03 -5.23
N GLU A 184 20.57 10.91 -6.04
CA GLU A 184 22.00 11.29 -6.00
C GLU A 184 22.34 12.31 -4.90
N LYS A 185 21.33 12.89 -4.21
CA LYS A 185 21.57 13.85 -3.12
C LYS A 185 22.44 13.25 -2.01
N PRO A 186 23.33 14.03 -1.37
CA PRO A 186 24.34 13.44 -0.48
C PRO A 186 23.74 12.91 0.83
N SER A 187 22.83 13.64 1.46
CA SER A 187 22.20 13.19 2.70
C SER A 187 20.86 12.48 2.47
N LYS A 188 20.50 11.58 3.40
CA LYS A 188 19.19 10.91 3.39
C LYS A 188 18.03 11.91 3.44
N GLN A 189 18.18 12.99 4.19
CA GLN A 189 17.13 14.01 4.34
C GLN A 189 16.89 14.74 3.01
N GLU A 190 17.96 15.19 2.35
CA GLU A 190 17.86 15.84 1.02
C GLU A 190 17.32 14.88 -0.04
N LYS A 191 17.67 13.58 0.02
CA LYS A 191 17.05 12.57 -0.87
C LYS A 191 15.54 12.52 -0.66
N ILE A 192 15.08 12.46 0.60
CA ILE A 192 13.65 12.39 0.92
C ILE A 192 12.93 13.66 0.45
N GLU A 193 13.51 14.84 0.68
CA GLU A 193 12.96 16.12 0.22
C GLU A 193 12.89 16.19 -1.30
N GLY A 194 13.96 15.84 -2.01
CA GLY A 194 13.98 15.79 -3.47
C GLY A 194 12.95 14.79 -4.03
N LEU A 195 12.83 13.60 -3.45
CA LEU A 195 11.82 12.62 -3.87
C LEU A 195 10.39 13.15 -3.67
N LYS A 196 10.12 13.88 -2.59
CA LYS A 196 8.81 14.52 -2.36
C LYS A 196 8.53 15.60 -3.40
N GLU A 197 9.51 16.45 -3.71
CA GLU A 197 9.37 17.50 -4.73
C GLU A 197 9.08 16.92 -6.12
N VAL A 198 9.66 15.76 -6.47
CA VAL A 198 9.35 15.07 -7.72
C VAL A 198 7.96 14.44 -7.65
N ALA A 199 7.60 13.81 -6.53
CA ALA A 199 6.26 13.22 -6.32
C ALA A 199 5.13 14.26 -6.45
N ASP A 200 5.35 15.50 -5.98
CA ASP A 200 4.38 16.59 -6.07
C ASP A 200 4.11 17.06 -7.50
N LYS A 201 4.95 16.66 -8.46
CA LYS A 201 4.76 16.92 -9.90
C LYS A 201 3.99 15.81 -10.62
N LEU A 202 3.68 14.71 -9.94
CA LEU A 202 2.89 13.63 -10.53
C LEU A 202 1.46 14.09 -10.79
N PRO A 203 0.80 13.57 -11.83
CA PRO A 203 -0.65 13.69 -11.95
C PRO A 203 -1.34 13.22 -10.66
N ARG A 204 -2.38 13.92 -10.26
CA ARG A 204 -3.07 13.66 -8.99
C ARG A 204 -3.53 12.19 -8.81
N PRO A 205 -4.09 11.52 -9.84
CA PRO A 205 -4.41 10.08 -9.76
C PRO A 205 -3.18 9.18 -9.51
N ASN A 206 -2.04 9.50 -10.12
CA ASN A 206 -0.78 8.77 -9.92
C ASN A 206 -0.27 8.94 -8.49
N LEU A 207 -0.25 10.17 -7.98
CA LEU A 207 0.17 10.45 -6.61
C LEU A 207 -0.74 9.76 -5.59
N LEU A 208 -2.04 9.72 -5.84
CA LEU A 208 -3.00 9.03 -4.99
C LEU A 208 -2.71 7.52 -4.93
N LEU A 209 -2.63 6.85 -6.08
CA LEU A 209 -2.30 5.43 -6.13
C LEU A 209 -0.94 5.12 -5.49
N LEU A 210 0.05 5.98 -5.72
CA LEU A 210 1.38 5.84 -5.12
C LEU A 210 1.31 5.90 -3.59
N LYS A 211 0.55 6.84 -3.01
CA LYS A 211 0.36 6.94 -1.55
C LYS A 211 -0.25 5.67 -0.97
N HIS A 212 -1.31 5.14 -1.59
CA HIS A 212 -1.94 3.90 -1.14
C HIS A 212 -1.00 2.70 -1.27
N LEU A 213 -0.29 2.58 -2.39
CA LEU A 213 0.67 1.51 -2.62
C LEU A 213 1.80 1.56 -1.57
N LEU A 214 2.39 2.73 -1.33
CA LEU A 214 3.45 2.89 -0.34
C LEU A 214 2.98 2.57 1.08
N ALA A 215 1.73 2.90 1.43
CA ALA A 215 1.15 2.52 2.72
C ALA A 215 1.04 0.98 2.87
N VAL A 216 0.56 0.29 1.83
CA VAL A 216 0.49 -1.19 1.81
C VAL A 216 1.88 -1.80 1.92
N LEU A 217 2.84 -1.35 1.09
CA LEU A 217 4.19 -1.89 1.09
C LEU A 217 4.92 -1.61 2.40
N HIS A 218 4.73 -0.43 2.99
CA HIS A 218 5.28 -0.10 4.29
C HIS A 218 4.73 -1.03 5.36
N HIS A 219 3.41 -1.22 5.42
CA HIS A 219 2.79 -2.11 6.40
C HIS A 219 3.30 -3.55 6.28
N ILE A 220 3.40 -4.09 5.06
CA ILE A 220 3.99 -5.42 4.80
C ILE A 220 5.44 -5.47 5.30
N SER A 221 6.24 -4.44 5.00
CA SER A 221 7.67 -4.41 5.39
C SER A 221 7.89 -4.42 6.90
N GLN A 222 6.93 -3.91 7.70
CA GLN A 222 7.01 -3.95 9.16
C GLN A 222 6.85 -5.36 9.73
N ASN A 223 6.35 -6.30 8.93
CA ASN A 223 6.11 -7.69 9.32
C ASN A 223 7.08 -8.67 8.62
N ALA A 224 8.25 -8.18 8.21
CA ALA A 224 9.24 -8.94 7.45
C ALA A 224 9.74 -10.22 8.15
N GLU A 225 9.68 -10.29 9.47
CA GLU A 225 10.00 -11.52 10.22
C GLU A 225 9.06 -12.68 9.87
N THR A 226 7.78 -12.38 9.63
CA THR A 226 6.74 -13.35 9.24
C THR A 226 6.71 -13.53 7.73
N ASN A 227 6.53 -12.46 6.98
CA ASN A 227 6.32 -12.56 5.53
C ASN A 227 7.61 -12.68 4.71
N ARG A 228 8.79 -12.48 5.30
CA ARG A 228 10.11 -12.55 4.65
C ARG A 228 10.35 -11.51 3.55
N MET A 229 9.66 -10.38 3.61
CA MET A 229 9.73 -9.28 2.63
C MET A 229 9.96 -7.94 3.32
N ASP A 230 11.22 -7.56 3.52
CA ASP A 230 11.59 -6.20 3.93
C ASP A 230 11.42 -5.16 2.80
N SER A 231 11.68 -3.89 3.08
CA SER A 231 11.54 -2.81 2.11
C SER A 231 12.43 -2.98 0.87
N SER A 232 13.62 -3.56 1.03
CA SER A 232 14.55 -3.84 -0.07
C SER A 232 14.00 -4.92 -1.00
N ASN A 233 13.55 -6.04 -0.44
CA ASN A 233 12.96 -7.14 -1.18
C ASN A 233 11.68 -6.72 -1.92
N LEU A 234 10.84 -5.91 -1.28
CA LEU A 234 9.64 -5.34 -1.91
C LEU A 234 10.00 -4.39 -3.05
N ALA A 235 11.01 -3.54 -2.88
CA ALA A 235 11.47 -2.62 -3.93
C ALA A 235 11.96 -3.39 -5.17
N ILE A 236 12.70 -4.48 -5.00
CA ILE A 236 13.13 -5.35 -6.11
C ILE A 236 11.93 -5.95 -6.85
N CYS A 237 10.91 -6.42 -6.12
CA CYS A 237 9.77 -7.11 -6.71
C CYS A 237 8.75 -6.18 -7.39
N VAL A 238 8.57 -4.97 -6.86
CA VAL A 238 7.53 -4.02 -7.28
C VAL A 238 8.10 -2.90 -8.15
N GLY A 239 9.31 -2.40 -7.83
CA GLY A 239 9.97 -1.27 -8.48
C GLY A 239 9.98 -1.29 -10.02
N PRO A 240 10.31 -2.42 -10.67
CA PRO A 240 10.29 -2.51 -12.14
C PRO A 240 8.91 -2.24 -12.79
N ASN A 241 7.82 -2.31 -12.02
CA ASN A 241 6.48 -2.03 -12.50
C ASN A 241 6.09 -0.55 -12.32
N LEU A 242 6.89 0.25 -11.60
CA LEU A 242 6.57 1.63 -11.22
C LEU A 242 7.25 2.68 -12.09
N LEU A 243 8.44 2.38 -12.62
CA LEU A 243 9.27 3.27 -13.42
C LEU A 243 10.16 2.44 -14.36
N SER A 244 10.42 2.97 -15.55
CA SER A 244 11.37 2.40 -16.52
C SER A 244 11.98 3.57 -17.29
N SER A 245 13.21 3.45 -17.78
CA SER A 245 13.78 4.46 -18.67
C SER A 245 13.14 4.34 -20.06
N ASP A 246 13.09 5.44 -20.82
CA ASP A 246 12.48 5.44 -22.16
C ASP A 246 13.16 4.47 -23.14
N THR A 247 14.43 4.12 -22.88
CA THR A 247 15.18 3.11 -23.64
C THR A 247 14.56 1.72 -23.56
N ASP A 248 13.89 1.38 -22.46
CA ASP A 248 13.30 0.05 -22.25
C ASP A 248 11.99 -0.15 -23.02
N ASN A 249 11.30 0.94 -23.39
CA ASN A 249 10.04 0.90 -24.14
C ASN A 249 10.26 0.72 -25.66
N THR A 250 11.50 0.79 -26.15
CA THR A 250 11.82 0.74 -27.60
C THR A 250 12.29 -0.64 -28.07
N LEU A 251 12.45 -1.62 -27.16
CA LEU A 251 12.94 -2.95 -27.52
C LEU A 251 11.78 -3.96 -27.58
N PRO A 252 11.48 -4.55 -28.76
CA PRO A 252 10.58 -5.68 -28.88
C PRO A 252 11.01 -6.81 -27.95
N LEU A 253 10.03 -7.57 -27.46
CA LEU A 253 10.18 -8.66 -26.48
C LEU A 253 11.22 -9.73 -26.90
N GLU A 254 11.59 -9.80 -28.18
CA GLU A 254 12.68 -10.67 -28.66
C GLU A 254 14.08 -10.24 -28.20
N VAL A 255 14.35 -8.94 -28.02
CA VAL A 255 15.70 -8.45 -27.69
C VAL A 255 16.01 -8.59 -26.19
N GLN A 256 15.00 -8.52 -25.33
CA GLN A 256 15.15 -8.72 -23.88
C GLN A 256 15.56 -10.15 -23.51
N LYS A 257 15.24 -11.14 -24.37
CA LYS A 257 15.65 -12.54 -24.16
C LYS A 257 17.13 -12.77 -24.49
N GLU A 258 17.65 -12.07 -25.50
CA GLU A 258 19.04 -12.24 -25.94
C GLU A 258 20.09 -11.63 -24.98
N MET A 259 19.68 -10.64 -24.17
CA MET A 259 20.57 -10.00 -23.20
C MET A 259 20.75 -10.84 -21.91
N ASN A 260 19.79 -11.71 -21.58
CA ASN A 260 19.89 -12.60 -20.42
C ASN A 260 20.65 -13.91 -20.70
N ASP A 261 20.81 -14.30 -21.97
CA ASP A 261 21.56 -15.51 -22.34
C ASP A 261 23.08 -15.26 -22.50
N LYS A 262 23.55 -14.00 -22.37
CA LYS A 262 24.98 -13.64 -22.46
C LYS A 262 25.66 -13.48 -21.11
N VAL A 263 24.97 -13.81 -20.02
CA VAL A 263 25.54 -13.93 -18.67
C VAL A 263 25.23 -15.32 -18.11
N CYS A 264 25.75 -16.35 -18.78
CA CYS A 264 26.01 -17.68 -18.25
C CYS A 264 27.31 -18.20 -18.88
#